data_AF-A0A1Y5S7Q3-F1
#
_entry.id   AF-A0A1Y5S7Q3-F1
#
_cell.length_a   1.000
_cell.length_b   1.000
_cell.length_c   1.000
_cell.angle_alpha   90.00
_cell.angle_beta   90.00
_cell.angle_gamma   90.00
#
_symmetry.space_group_name_H-M   'P 1'
#
loop_
_entity.id
_entity.type
_entity.pdbx_description
1 polymer ?
#
loop_
_entity_poly.entity_id
_entity_poly.type
_entity_poly.pdbx_seq_one_letter_code
_entity_poly.pdbx_strand_id
1 'polypeptide(L)'
;MPAACGEALDDAPGLLVLNNDVGRSSLFSRGYEFDYLYFDGLPAPVSSIYGTQPDVAIVDHVEILKGPSGLFIGTGEPAGSINMRLKQARPEFGGAFTSQLDSNGHARVEADVTSALNESGTLRGRAVVAYGDGDGFVDKQ
;
A
#
# COMPACT_ATOMS: atom_id res chain seq x y z
N MET A 1 -6.82 -4.23 -9.71
CA MET A 1 -6.37 -4.31 -8.30
C MET A 1 -5.92 -2.92 -7.89
N PRO A 2 -6.19 -2.49 -6.66
CA PRO A 2 -5.78 -1.15 -6.22
C PRO A 2 -4.27 -0.97 -6.40
N ALA A 3 -3.86 0.16 -6.96
CA ALA A 3 -2.46 0.47 -7.23
C ALA A 3 -1.82 1.23 -6.06
N ALA A 4 -2.63 2.04 -5.36
CA ALA A 4 -2.20 2.83 -4.21
C ALA A 4 -2.87 2.37 -2.91
N CYS A 5 -2.24 2.70 -1.77
CA CYS A 5 -2.75 2.39 -0.44
C CYS A 5 -4.17 2.94 -0.20
N GLY A 6 -4.44 4.20 -0.58
CA GLY A 6 -5.75 4.82 -0.39
C GLY A 6 -6.86 4.09 -1.13
N GLU A 7 -6.61 3.64 -2.36
CA GLU A 7 -7.57 2.83 -3.12
C GLU A 7 -7.81 1.48 -2.45
N ALA A 8 -6.75 0.83 -1.93
CA ALA A 8 -6.89 -0.44 -1.23
C ALA A 8 -7.69 -0.31 0.08
N LEU A 9 -7.68 0.88 0.68
CA LEU A 9 -8.40 1.19 1.91
C LEU A 9 -9.82 1.71 1.69
N ASP A 10 -10.17 2.14 0.48
CA ASP A 10 -11.52 2.63 0.16
C ASP A 10 -12.59 1.53 0.34
N ASP A 11 -12.17 0.27 0.09
CA ASP A 11 -13.01 -0.91 0.31
C ASP A 11 -13.06 -1.36 1.78
N ALA A 12 -12.28 -0.76 2.68
CA ALA A 12 -12.20 -1.19 4.08
C ALA A 12 -13.32 -0.56 4.94
N PRO A 13 -14.18 -1.37 5.58
CA PRO A 13 -15.36 -0.85 6.27
C PRO A 13 -15.00 0.01 7.48
N GLY A 14 -15.60 1.20 7.53
CA GLY A 14 -15.41 2.18 8.61
C GLY A 14 -14.14 3.01 8.48
N LEU A 15 -13.44 2.91 7.36
CA LEU A 15 -12.47 3.91 6.93
C LEU A 15 -13.15 4.93 6.01
N LEU A 16 -12.58 6.13 5.97
CA LEU A 16 -12.94 7.18 5.03
C LEU A 16 -11.66 7.68 4.37
N VAL A 17 -11.63 7.67 3.03
CA VAL A 17 -10.51 8.15 2.23
C VAL A 17 -10.91 9.49 1.61
N LEU A 18 -10.15 10.55 1.88
CA LEU A 18 -10.35 11.87 1.29
C LEU A 18 -9.17 12.21 0.39
N ASN A 19 -9.39 12.25 -0.92
CA ASN A 19 -8.37 12.61 -1.90
C ASN A 19 -8.08 14.11 -1.83
N ASN A 20 -6.81 14.47 -1.61
CA ASN A 20 -6.37 15.86 -1.48
C ASN A 20 -5.91 16.40 -2.83
N ASP A 21 -5.04 15.65 -3.50
CA ASP A 21 -4.58 15.87 -4.88
C ASP A 21 -3.99 14.56 -5.46
N VAL A 22 -3.33 14.64 -6.61
CA VAL A 22 -2.79 13.46 -7.30
C VAL A 22 -1.72 12.78 -6.45
N GLY A 23 -2.00 11.56 -6.01
CA GLY A 23 -1.08 10.75 -5.23
C GLY A 23 -1.10 11.01 -3.71
N ARG A 24 -2.00 11.86 -3.21
CA ARG A 24 -2.18 12.08 -1.76
C ARG A 24 -3.65 11.99 -1.36
N SER A 25 -3.90 11.26 -0.28
CA SER A 25 -5.21 11.22 0.38
C SER A 25 -5.04 11.16 1.89
N SER A 26 -5.95 11.79 2.61
CA SER A 26 -6.12 11.66 4.05
C SER A 26 -6.96 10.43 4.37
N LEU A 27 -6.53 9.68 5.38
CA LEU A 27 -7.18 8.46 5.84
C LEU A 27 -7.82 8.74 7.19
N PHE A 28 -9.10 8.39 7.35
CA PHE A 28 -9.85 8.63 8.57
C PHE A 28 -10.47 7.35 9.12
N SER A 29 -10.60 7.30 10.44
CA SER A 29 -11.37 6.30 11.17
C SER A 29 -12.05 6.99 12.35
N ARG A 30 -13.38 6.83 12.46
CA ARG A 30 -14.18 7.37 13.58
C ARG A 30 -14.00 8.89 13.82
N GLY A 31 -13.75 9.66 12.77
CA GLY A 31 -13.60 11.12 12.84
C GLY A 31 -12.18 11.64 13.14
N TYR A 32 -11.20 10.74 13.25
CA TYR A 32 -9.78 11.09 13.43
C TYR A 32 -8.97 10.68 12.20
N GLU A 33 -8.01 11.51 11.81
CA GLU A 33 -7.05 11.20 10.74
C GLU A 33 -5.94 10.28 11.26
N PHE A 34 -5.40 9.40 10.40
CA PHE A 34 -4.18 8.65 10.72
C PHE A 34 -2.93 9.49 10.41
N ASP A 35 -1.98 9.56 11.34
CA ASP A 35 -0.66 10.22 11.21
C ASP A 35 0.47 9.31 10.68
N TYR A 36 0.37 8.00 10.91
CA TYR A 36 1.39 7.02 10.50
C TYR A 36 0.80 5.87 9.69
N LEU A 37 1.59 5.41 8.72
CA LEU A 37 1.49 4.05 8.19
C LEU A 37 2.64 3.23 8.77
N TYR A 38 2.44 1.93 8.90
CA TYR A 38 3.46 1.02 9.37
C TYR A 38 3.86 0.07 8.24
N PHE A 39 5.15 -0.23 8.13
CA PHE A 39 5.66 -1.28 7.26
C PHE A 39 6.30 -2.35 8.13
N ASP A 40 5.69 -3.53 8.16
CA ASP A 40 6.10 -4.61 9.05
C ASP A 40 6.23 -4.18 10.53
N GLY A 41 5.40 -3.23 10.97
CA GLY A 41 5.40 -2.67 12.33
C GLY A 41 6.36 -1.49 12.55
N LEU A 42 7.15 -1.11 11.55
CA LEU A 42 8.00 0.08 11.63
C LEU A 42 7.24 1.32 11.18
N PRO A 43 7.26 2.42 11.95
CA PRO A 43 6.53 3.63 11.60
C PRO A 43 7.15 4.30 10.37
N ALA A 44 6.31 4.61 9.41
CA ALA A 44 6.60 5.48 8.28
C ALA A 44 5.64 6.68 8.38
N PRO A 45 6.14 7.88 8.72
CA PRO A 45 5.29 9.07 8.78
C PRO A 45 4.68 9.31 7.40
N VAL A 46 3.36 9.34 7.35
CA VAL A 46 2.64 9.82 6.18
C VAL A 46 1.96 11.11 6.55
N SER A 47 2.34 12.18 5.89
CA SER A 47 1.62 13.43 6.05
C SER A 47 0.68 13.58 4.88
N SER A 48 -0.60 13.84 5.12
CA SER A 48 -1.52 14.29 4.06
C SER A 48 -0.99 15.52 3.28
N ILE A 49 -0.15 16.35 3.94
CA ILE A 49 0.42 17.58 3.40
C ILE A 49 1.70 17.32 2.58
N TYR A 50 2.48 16.28 2.88
CA TYR A 50 3.80 16.07 2.22
C TYR A 50 4.05 14.63 1.74
N GLY A 51 3.17 13.70 2.05
CA GLY A 51 3.32 12.28 1.82
C GLY A 51 2.57 11.82 0.58
N THR A 52 3.31 11.27 -0.38
CA THR A 52 2.72 10.44 -1.44
C THR A 52 2.30 9.11 -0.84
N GLN A 53 1.12 8.61 -1.21
CA GLN A 53 0.73 7.27 -0.80
C GLN A 53 1.64 6.21 -1.41
N PRO A 54 2.04 5.21 -0.62
CA PRO A 54 2.88 4.14 -1.14
C PRO A 54 2.10 3.29 -2.13
N ASP A 55 2.82 2.82 -3.15
CA ASP A 55 2.36 1.79 -4.07
C ASP A 55 2.21 0.45 -3.31
N VAL A 56 1.10 -0.25 -3.51
CA VAL A 56 0.81 -1.50 -2.79
C VAL A 56 1.31 -2.76 -3.52
N ALA A 57 1.99 -2.64 -4.66
CA ALA A 57 2.51 -3.80 -5.39
C ALA A 57 3.47 -4.66 -4.54
N ILE A 58 4.20 -4.05 -3.60
CA ILE A 58 5.11 -4.75 -2.67
C ILE A 58 4.43 -5.27 -1.40
N VAL A 59 3.16 -4.91 -1.19
CA VAL A 59 2.39 -5.26 0.00
C VAL A 59 1.70 -6.60 -0.22
N ASP A 60 1.75 -7.48 0.78
CA ASP A 60 1.05 -8.76 0.78
C ASP A 60 -0.39 -8.59 1.25
N HIS A 61 -0.56 -7.91 2.39
CA HIS A 61 -1.86 -7.52 2.92
C HIS A 61 -1.72 -6.30 3.85
N VAL A 62 -2.86 -5.67 4.14
CA VAL A 62 -2.96 -4.52 5.04
C VAL A 62 -3.75 -4.93 6.27
N GLU A 63 -3.19 -4.66 7.45
CA GLU A 63 -3.79 -4.89 8.75
C GLU A 63 -4.27 -3.56 9.32
N ILE A 64 -5.53 -3.49 9.72
CA ILE A 64 -6.15 -2.24 10.21
C ILE A 64 -6.67 -2.47 11.62
N LEU A 65 -6.11 -1.75 12.58
CA LEU A 65 -6.63 -1.63 13.94
C LEU A 65 -7.35 -0.29 14.06
N LYS A 66 -8.67 -0.32 14.29
CA LYS A 66 -9.50 0.89 14.42
C LYS A 66 -9.66 1.29 15.89
N GLY A 67 -9.37 2.55 16.22
CA GLY A 67 -9.44 3.07 17.58
C GLY A 67 -8.08 3.06 18.29
N PRO A 68 -8.02 3.47 19.57
CA PRO A 68 -6.76 3.70 20.28
C PRO A 68 -5.82 2.48 20.25
N SER A 69 -4.62 2.68 19.71
CA SER A 69 -3.62 1.64 19.42
C SER A 69 -2.29 1.83 20.17
N GLY A 70 -2.26 2.73 21.16
CA GLY A 70 -1.02 3.19 21.80
C GLY A 70 -0.15 2.10 22.48
N LEU A 71 -0.71 0.92 22.75
CA LEU A 71 0.08 -0.23 23.20
C LEU A 71 1.05 -0.74 22.11
N PHE A 72 0.63 -0.72 20.85
CA PHE A 72 1.39 -1.27 19.72
C PHE A 72 2.26 -0.22 19.05
N ILE A 73 1.76 1.02 18.97
CA ILE A 73 2.38 2.07 18.18
C ILE A 73 2.92 3.25 18.99
N GLY A 74 2.72 3.24 20.31
CA GLY A 74 3.14 4.34 21.19
C GLY A 74 2.20 5.54 21.07
N THR A 75 2.69 6.63 20.47
CA THR A 75 1.95 7.89 20.33
C THR A 75 1.31 7.99 18.95
N GLY A 76 0.03 8.41 18.89
CA GLY A 76 -0.68 8.70 17.64
C GLY A 76 -2.14 9.09 17.89
N GLU A 77 -2.89 9.42 16.84
CA GLU A 77 -4.31 9.75 16.97
C GLU A 77 -5.17 8.52 17.32
N PRO A 78 -6.34 8.72 17.96
CA PRO A 78 -7.27 7.63 18.25
C PRO A 78 -7.99 7.07 17.00
N ALA A 79 -7.54 7.41 15.78
CA ALA A 79 -7.98 6.78 14.52
C ALA A 79 -7.61 5.30 14.49
N GLY A 80 -6.40 4.98 14.94
CA GLY A 80 -5.86 3.63 15.13
C GLY A 80 -4.53 3.41 14.43
N SER A 81 -4.31 2.23 13.85
CA SER A 81 -3.09 1.94 13.09
C SER A 81 -3.37 1.16 11.80
N ILE A 82 -2.61 1.48 10.75
CA ILE A 82 -2.63 0.77 9.46
C ILE A 82 -1.23 0.21 9.24
N ASN A 83 -1.12 -1.12 9.22
CA ASN A 83 0.15 -1.82 9.01
C ASN A 83 0.15 -2.56 7.68
N MET A 84 1.11 -2.24 6.84
CA MET A 84 1.37 -2.91 5.57
C MET A 84 2.37 -4.03 5.82
N ARG A 85 1.93 -5.27 5.60
CA ARG A 85 2.81 -6.42 5.63
C ARG A 85 3.44 -6.61 4.26
N LEU A 86 4.76 -6.58 4.19
CA LEU A 86 5.46 -6.71 2.92
C LEU A 86 5.48 -8.16 2.43
N LYS A 87 5.45 -8.30 1.11
CA LYS A 87 5.64 -9.57 0.39
C LYS A 87 6.96 -10.24 0.78
N GLN A 88 6.89 -11.44 1.34
CA GLN A 88 8.07 -12.20 1.75
C GLN A 88 8.57 -13.15 0.65
N ALA A 89 9.88 -13.43 0.64
CA ALA A 89 10.49 -14.38 -0.27
C ALA A 89 10.19 -15.83 0.13
N ARG A 90 9.81 -16.67 -0.84
CA ARG A 90 9.49 -18.09 -0.66
C ARG A 90 10.51 -18.97 -1.38
N PRO A 91 10.83 -20.16 -0.85
CA PRO A 91 11.73 -21.09 -1.52
C PRO A 91 11.12 -21.72 -2.77
N GLU A 92 9.80 -21.91 -2.82
CA GLU A 92 9.09 -22.41 -3.99
C GLU A 92 9.09 -21.35 -5.09
N PHE A 93 9.42 -21.75 -6.32
CA PHE A 93 9.30 -20.86 -7.47
C PHE A 93 7.84 -20.45 -7.65
N GLY A 94 7.61 -19.15 -7.69
CA GLY A 94 6.29 -18.60 -7.94
C GLY A 94 6.38 -17.17 -8.44
N GLY A 95 5.33 -16.72 -9.11
CA GLY A 95 5.24 -15.36 -9.59
C GLY A 95 3.84 -15.00 -10.03
N ALA A 96 3.64 -13.71 -10.26
CA ALA A 96 2.40 -13.15 -10.77
C ALA A 96 2.72 -12.05 -11.78
N PHE A 97 1.88 -11.93 -12.79
CA PHE A 97 1.89 -10.81 -13.72
C PHE A 97 0.49 -10.23 -13.77
N THR A 98 0.38 -8.91 -13.59
CA THR A 98 -0.89 -8.19 -13.61
C THR A 98 -0.77 -7.06 -14.62
N SER A 99 -1.80 -6.87 -15.43
CA SER A 99 -1.95 -5.73 -16.34
C SER A 99 -3.30 -5.08 -16.15
N GLN A 100 -3.36 -3.75 -16.15
CA GLN A 100 -4.58 -2.97 -15.98
C GLN A 100 -4.62 -1.86 -17.03
N LEU A 101 -5.83 -1.58 -17.51
CA LEU A 101 -6.16 -0.50 -18.44
C LEU A 101 -7.44 0.17 -17.94
N ASP A 102 -7.49 1.49 -17.95
CA ASP A 102 -8.67 2.26 -17.57
C ASP A 102 -9.32 3.00 -18.76
N SER A 103 -10.45 3.66 -18.50
CA SER A 103 -11.20 4.39 -19.53
C SER A 103 -10.56 5.71 -19.96
N ASN A 104 -9.61 6.23 -19.20
CA ASN A 104 -8.95 7.52 -19.45
C ASN A 104 -7.59 7.35 -20.14
N GLY A 105 -7.20 6.11 -20.46
CA GLY A 105 -5.96 5.79 -21.15
C GLY A 105 -4.79 5.50 -20.21
N HIS A 106 -5.02 5.35 -18.91
CA HIS A 106 -4.00 4.89 -17.96
C HIS A 106 -3.81 3.37 -18.08
N ALA A 107 -2.54 2.97 -18.17
CA ALA A 107 -2.10 1.59 -18.27
C ALA A 107 -1.10 1.29 -17.16
N ARG A 108 -1.25 0.13 -16.51
CA ARG A 108 -0.35 -0.33 -15.45
C ARG A 108 0.02 -1.79 -15.62
N VAL A 109 1.28 -2.11 -15.38
CA VAL A 109 1.82 -3.47 -15.36
C VAL A 109 2.56 -3.73 -14.07
N GLU A 110 2.42 -4.95 -13.56
CA GLU A 110 3.11 -5.44 -12.37
C GLU A 110 3.66 -6.84 -12.63
N ALA A 111 4.89 -7.07 -12.19
CA ALA A 111 5.54 -8.37 -12.22
C ALA A 111 6.14 -8.68 -10.84
N ASP A 112 5.91 -9.89 -10.37
CA ASP A 112 6.38 -10.39 -9.07
C ASP A 112 6.94 -11.79 -9.27
N VAL A 113 8.16 -12.03 -8.79
CA VAL A 113 8.81 -13.34 -8.85
C VAL A 113 9.52 -13.63 -7.53
N THR A 114 9.40 -14.86 -7.05
CA THR A 114 10.10 -15.34 -5.87
C THR A 114 10.61 -16.77 -6.07
N SER A 115 11.76 -17.08 -5.49
CA SER A 115 12.38 -18.40 -5.56
C SER A 115 13.48 -18.55 -4.51
N ALA A 116 13.86 -19.80 -4.23
CA ALA A 116 15.18 -20.12 -3.71
C ALA A 116 16.28 -19.66 -4.69
N LEU A 117 17.38 -19.15 -4.14
CA LEU A 117 18.58 -18.71 -4.87
C LEU A 117 19.75 -19.71 -4.71
N ASN A 118 19.55 -20.79 -3.94
CA ASN A 118 20.46 -21.91 -3.81
C ASN A 118 19.71 -23.23 -3.71
N GLU A 119 20.38 -24.35 -4.02
CA GLU A 119 19.77 -25.69 -4.02
C GLU A 119 19.21 -26.10 -2.66
N SER A 120 19.84 -25.66 -1.56
CA SER A 120 19.38 -25.95 -0.20
C SER A 120 18.16 -25.14 0.24
N GLY A 121 17.70 -24.16 -0.54
CA GLY A 121 16.56 -23.30 -0.21
C GLY A 121 16.79 -22.33 0.97
N THR A 122 18.02 -22.26 1.49
CA THR A 122 18.36 -21.42 2.65
C THR A 122 18.54 -19.95 2.27
N LEU A 123 18.86 -19.67 1.01
CA LEU A 123 18.89 -18.32 0.45
C LEU A 123 17.67 -18.16 -0.47
N ARG A 124 16.89 -17.10 -0.25
CA ARG A 124 15.63 -16.84 -0.96
C ARG A 124 15.62 -15.41 -1.48
N GLY A 125 14.99 -15.20 -2.63
CA GLY A 125 14.84 -13.89 -3.25
C GLY A 125 13.40 -13.62 -3.66
N ARG A 126 13.03 -12.35 -3.69
CA ARG A 126 11.81 -11.85 -4.32
C ARG A 126 12.10 -10.53 -5.00
N ALA A 127 11.59 -10.37 -6.22
CA ALA A 127 11.65 -9.14 -6.99
C ALA A 127 10.24 -8.75 -7.42
N VAL A 128 9.89 -7.50 -7.19
CA VAL A 128 8.60 -6.92 -7.58
C VAL A 128 8.89 -5.65 -8.38
N VAL A 129 8.26 -5.51 -9.54
CA VAL A 129 8.34 -4.35 -10.42
C VAL A 129 6.94 -3.91 -10.77
N ALA A 130 6.65 -2.62 -10.63
CA ALA A 130 5.41 -2.01 -11.06
C ALA A 130 5.72 -0.78 -11.91
N TYR A 131 4.96 -0.59 -12.97
CA TYR A 131 5.04 0.58 -13.82
C TYR A 131 3.65 0.95 -14.31
N GLY A 132 3.26 2.21 -14.13
CA GLY A 132 2.01 2.75 -14.61
C GLY A 132 2.23 4.11 -15.24
N ASP A 133 1.53 4.36 -16.34
CA ASP A 133 1.56 5.63 -17.06
C ASP A 133 0.20 5.89 -17.73
N GLY A 134 -0.12 7.16 -17.89
CA GLY A 134 -1.28 7.64 -18.63
C GLY A 134 -2.01 8.77 -17.93
N ASP A 135 -3.12 9.17 -18.54
CA ASP A 135 -3.87 10.35 -18.11
C ASP A 135 -5.03 10.01 -17.17
N GLY A 136 -5.36 10.97 -16.31
CA GLY A 136 -6.50 10.88 -15.42
C GLY A 136 -7.76 11.49 -16.04
N PHE A 137 -8.87 11.40 -15.32
CA PHE A 137 -10.11 12.08 -15.70
C PHE A 137 -10.03 13.62 -15.61
N VAL A 138 -8.99 14.15 -14.95
CA VAL A 138 -8.72 15.58 -14.84
C VAL A 138 -7.63 15.94 -15.83
N ASP A 139 -7.93 16.88 -16.73
CA ASP A 139 -6.94 17.46 -17.63
C ASP A 139 -5.88 18.22 -16.81
N LYS A 140 -4.60 17.95 -17.10
CA LYS A 140 -3.47 18.68 -16.52
C LYS A 140 -3.52 20.12 -17.06
N GLN A 141 -3.72 21.11 -16.18
CA GLN A 141 -3.66 22.54 -16.54
C GLN A 141 -2.23 23.01 -16.85
#